data_AF-A0A8S4N085-F1
#
_entry.id   AF-A0A8S4N085-F1
#
_cell.length_a   1.000
_cell.length_b   1.000
_cell.length_c   1.000
_cell.angle_alpha   90.00
_cell.angle_beta   90.00
_cell.angle_gamma   90.00
#
_symmetry.space_group_name_H-M   'P 1'
#
loop_
_entity.id
_entity.type
_entity.pdbx_description
1 polymer ?
#
loop_
_entity_poly.entity_id
_entity_poly.type
_entity_poly.pdbx_seq_one_letter_code
_entity_poly.pdbx_strand_id
1 'polypeptide(L)'
;MDSKHKKVLNKYRVRLLQHLKISSSFISYLQAVEIMSRAMKEDIEIEQKRSKKAALFLDLLERRGERAFDEFYNALIHTDQAELADLLKPGVAIERRAIQQQRVEEKSAQLAAMSYQLQLNPAVVDQYQSSQSSQYQSSQNPKGQSQPNDIVVISNMNSMRGQPLGTSSDDGNCISITSLVESNQSSCPIENDERPLDEWPADDWAPVTEIDKMRTSPDDWKTRISGGNKYYTMMKRGRAIIINNAKFNGKMGNRPDSKEDVKNLTHLFSHLGYTVSPTKKWQNLTAENMRSQLRKESRHNDHQDVSSFVCVILSHGNNGLIYDVDGAIITIEEIKTMFNSKNSPHLAGKPKIFIIQTCKLTANGMDNESSIESNLSSMPSMSFDINDGDRKGLQGPNDVKEECDSVQVPDDSDMIVVSSTTEGTDSFSSGRKGSWFIQAVVYVFVKHAHNTEIRELFTKVNQLMLKEGTKQARKQHASDTPKLTSQIDHTLQKDLYLYPGLNSD
;
A
#
# COMPACT_ATOMS: atom_id res chain seq x y z
N MET A 1 -24.94 -1.17 -26.41
CA MET A 1 -25.13 -1.10 -24.95
C MET A 1 -26.50 -0.53 -24.66
N ASP A 2 -27.24 -1.14 -23.73
CA ASP A 2 -28.59 -0.71 -23.36
C ASP A 2 -28.63 0.69 -22.71
N SER A 3 -29.76 1.38 -22.83
CA SER A 3 -29.99 2.73 -22.30
C SER A 3 -29.78 2.82 -20.79
N LYS A 4 -30.15 1.77 -20.03
CA LYS A 4 -29.89 1.71 -18.58
C LYS A 4 -28.40 1.70 -18.27
N HIS A 5 -27.62 0.87 -18.97
CA HIS A 5 -26.18 0.77 -18.81
C HIS A 5 -25.44 2.06 -19.20
N LYS A 6 -25.88 2.73 -20.27
CA LYS A 6 -25.35 4.05 -20.66
C LYS A 6 -25.60 5.13 -19.61
N LYS A 7 -26.77 5.13 -18.97
CA LYS A 7 -27.06 6.06 -17.85
C LYS A 7 -26.14 5.83 -16.66
N VAL A 8 -25.84 4.57 -16.34
CA VAL A 8 -24.90 4.22 -15.26
C VAL A 8 -23.47 4.65 -15.60
N LEU A 9 -22.99 4.38 -16.81
CA LEU A 9 -21.66 4.84 -17.25
C LEU A 9 -21.55 6.36 -17.22
N ASN A 10 -22.57 7.08 -17.71
CA ASN A 10 -22.57 8.55 -17.71
C ASN A 10 -22.64 9.13 -16.29
N LYS A 11 -23.42 8.52 -15.39
CA LYS A 11 -23.47 8.92 -13.97
C LYS A 11 -22.09 8.87 -13.31
N TYR A 12 -21.29 7.85 -13.62
CA TYR A 12 -19.98 7.64 -13.00
C TYR A 12 -18.79 8.01 -13.91
N ARG A 13 -19.05 8.66 -15.04
CA ARG A 13 -18.05 8.90 -16.10
C ARG A 13 -16.83 9.65 -15.61
N VAL A 14 -17.02 10.71 -14.81
CA VAL A 14 -15.91 11.49 -14.23
C VAL A 14 -15.00 10.62 -13.37
N ARG A 15 -15.60 9.76 -12.54
CA ARG A 15 -14.87 8.86 -11.64
C ARG A 15 -14.17 7.74 -12.40
N LEU A 16 -14.80 7.20 -13.44
CA LEU A 16 -14.17 6.26 -14.35
C LEU A 16 -12.98 6.90 -15.08
N LEU A 17 -13.10 8.14 -15.57
CA LEU A 17 -11.98 8.83 -16.25
C LEU A 17 -10.77 9.07 -15.34
N GLN A 18 -11.00 9.31 -14.05
CA GLN A 18 -9.94 9.56 -13.07
C GLN A 18 -9.24 8.26 -12.62
N HIS A 19 -10.00 7.18 -12.45
CA HIS A 19 -9.52 5.98 -11.74
C HIS A 19 -9.38 4.74 -12.62
N LEU A 20 -9.99 4.69 -13.81
CA LEU A 20 -9.85 3.57 -14.74
C LEU A 20 -8.38 3.44 -15.18
N LYS A 21 -7.84 2.23 -15.04
CA LYS A 21 -6.52 1.82 -15.52
C LYS A 21 -6.73 0.87 -16.69
N ILE A 22 -6.32 1.31 -17.86
CA ILE A 22 -6.34 0.48 -19.07
C ILE A 22 -4.97 -0.21 -19.16
N SER A 23 -4.81 -1.32 -18.45
CA SER A 23 -3.61 -2.16 -18.48
C SER A 23 -3.60 -3.10 -19.68
N SER A 24 -2.44 -3.68 -20.00
CA SER A 24 -2.32 -4.73 -21.02
C SER A 24 -3.22 -5.93 -20.70
N SER A 25 -3.29 -6.35 -19.44
CA SER A 25 -4.19 -7.43 -18.98
C SER A 25 -5.68 -7.09 -19.18
N PHE A 26 -6.07 -5.83 -18.95
CA PHE A 26 -7.43 -5.35 -19.16
C PHE A 26 -7.82 -5.33 -20.64
N ILE A 27 -6.94 -4.85 -21.50
CA ILE A 27 -7.13 -4.88 -22.95
C ILE A 27 -7.18 -6.33 -23.46
N SER A 28 -6.25 -7.19 -23.04
CA SER A 28 -6.19 -8.60 -23.45
C SER A 28 -7.47 -9.36 -23.06
N TYR A 29 -8.02 -9.10 -21.89
CA TYR A 29 -9.31 -9.67 -21.48
C TYR A 29 -10.44 -9.24 -22.42
N LEU A 30 -10.57 -7.94 -22.70
CA LEU A 30 -11.63 -7.39 -23.55
C LEU A 30 -11.50 -7.80 -25.03
N GLN A 31 -10.29 -8.12 -25.48
CA GLN A 31 -10.07 -8.74 -26.80
C GLN A 31 -10.50 -10.20 -26.83
N ALA A 32 -10.20 -10.97 -25.76
CA ALA A 32 -10.58 -12.39 -25.68
C ALA A 32 -12.11 -12.60 -25.65
N VAL A 33 -12.86 -11.65 -25.10
CA VAL A 33 -14.34 -11.66 -25.11
C VAL A 33 -14.96 -10.92 -26.31
N GLU A 34 -14.15 -10.56 -27.31
CA GLU A 34 -14.57 -9.91 -28.57
C GLU A 34 -15.31 -8.56 -28.42
N ILE A 35 -15.16 -7.89 -27.28
CA ILE A 35 -15.72 -6.54 -27.07
C ILE A 35 -14.80 -5.46 -27.67
N MET A 36 -13.50 -5.74 -27.76
CA MET A 36 -12.50 -4.84 -28.34
C MET A 36 -11.83 -5.49 -29.57
N SER A 37 -11.81 -4.80 -30.71
CA SER A 37 -11.09 -5.25 -31.89
C SER A 37 -9.62 -4.85 -31.85
N ARG A 38 -8.78 -5.50 -32.66
CA ARG A 38 -7.34 -5.19 -32.77
C ARG A 38 -7.08 -3.72 -33.13
N ALA A 39 -7.86 -3.16 -34.07
CA ALA A 39 -7.76 -1.76 -34.47
C ALA A 39 -8.09 -0.77 -33.34
N MET A 40 -9.09 -1.06 -32.50
CA MET A 40 -9.43 -0.18 -31.36
C MET A 40 -8.35 -0.17 -30.28
N LYS A 41 -7.69 -1.33 -30.08
CA LYS A 41 -6.57 -1.43 -29.16
C LYS A 41 -5.45 -0.50 -29.61
N GLU A 42 -5.11 -0.55 -30.89
CA GLU A 42 -4.07 0.31 -31.48
C GLU A 42 -4.42 1.80 -31.29
N ASP A 43 -5.68 2.21 -31.53
CA ASP A 43 -6.14 3.59 -31.30
C ASP A 43 -6.02 4.03 -29.83
N ILE A 44 -6.32 3.14 -28.88
CA ILE A 44 -6.21 3.42 -27.44
C ILE A 44 -4.75 3.44 -26.97
N GLU A 45 -3.89 2.62 -27.59
CA GLU A 45 -2.47 2.52 -27.23
C GLU A 45 -1.65 3.71 -27.74
N ILE A 46 -2.04 4.32 -28.87
CA ILE A 46 -1.39 5.52 -29.46
C ILE A 46 -1.47 6.74 -28.52
N GLU A 47 -2.58 6.92 -27.83
CA GLU A 47 -2.78 8.06 -26.94
C GLU A 47 -1.78 8.02 -25.76
N GLN A 48 -1.18 9.14 -25.36
CA GLN A 48 -0.17 9.15 -24.30
C GLN A 48 -0.76 9.48 -22.93
N LYS A 49 -1.86 10.25 -22.90
CA LYS A 49 -2.48 10.68 -21.65
C LYS A 49 -3.50 9.65 -21.17
N ARG A 50 -3.31 9.14 -19.95
CA ARG A 50 -4.22 8.18 -19.30
C ARG A 50 -5.68 8.61 -19.34
N SER A 51 -5.98 9.87 -19.05
CA SER A 51 -7.34 10.40 -19.05
C SER A 51 -8.00 10.38 -20.43
N LYS A 52 -7.20 10.64 -21.48
CA LYS A 52 -7.67 10.55 -22.87
C LYS A 52 -7.85 9.10 -23.32
N LYS A 53 -6.97 8.18 -22.90
CA LYS A 53 -7.18 6.72 -23.10
C LYS A 53 -8.51 6.26 -22.51
N ALA A 54 -8.77 6.65 -21.26
CA ALA A 54 -10.01 6.31 -20.56
C ALA A 54 -11.24 6.90 -21.26
N ALA A 55 -11.17 8.16 -21.72
CA ALA A 55 -12.27 8.79 -22.46
C ALA A 55 -12.56 8.09 -23.79
N LEU A 56 -11.53 7.85 -24.59
CA LEU A 56 -11.64 7.17 -25.86
C LEU A 56 -12.20 5.75 -25.68
N PHE A 57 -11.71 5.02 -24.68
CA PHE A 57 -12.21 3.69 -24.34
C PHE A 57 -13.69 3.70 -23.96
N LEU A 58 -14.12 4.61 -23.07
CA LEU A 58 -15.52 4.68 -22.63
C LEU A 58 -16.46 5.07 -23.79
N ASP A 59 -16.05 5.99 -24.66
CA ASP A 59 -16.83 6.36 -25.86
C ASP A 59 -16.98 5.20 -26.84
N LEU A 60 -15.90 4.42 -27.01
CA LEU A 60 -15.91 3.23 -27.83
C LEU A 60 -16.76 2.12 -27.20
N LEU A 61 -16.71 1.96 -25.88
CA LEU A 61 -17.48 0.96 -25.13
C LEU A 61 -18.99 1.19 -25.25
N GLU A 62 -19.46 2.44 -25.20
CA GLU A 62 -20.87 2.80 -25.36
C GLU A 62 -21.45 2.43 -26.73
N ARG A 63 -20.58 2.32 -27.75
CA ARG A 63 -20.91 1.89 -29.11
C ARG A 63 -20.85 0.37 -29.30
N ARG A 64 -20.34 -0.38 -28.32
CA ARG A 64 -20.32 -1.85 -28.34
C ARG A 64 -21.66 -2.39 -27.86
N GLY A 65 -22.01 -3.61 -28.29
CA GLY A 65 -23.34 -4.22 -28.18
C GLY A 65 -23.90 -4.31 -26.76
N GLU A 66 -25.00 -5.04 -26.58
CA GLU A 66 -25.68 -5.17 -25.28
C GLU A 66 -24.79 -5.78 -24.17
N ARG A 67 -23.90 -6.71 -24.55
CA ARG A 67 -22.94 -7.40 -23.66
C ARG A 67 -21.78 -6.54 -23.16
N ALA A 68 -21.53 -5.38 -23.78
CA ALA A 68 -20.32 -4.59 -23.52
C ALA A 68 -20.19 -4.12 -22.07
N PHE A 69 -21.32 -3.82 -21.41
CA PHE A 69 -21.31 -3.33 -20.03
C PHE A 69 -20.97 -4.44 -19.04
N ASP A 70 -21.52 -5.63 -19.24
CA ASP A 70 -21.29 -6.78 -18.36
C ASP A 70 -19.86 -7.29 -18.48
N GLU A 71 -19.33 -7.35 -19.70
CA GLU A 71 -17.94 -7.75 -19.92
C GLU A 71 -16.94 -6.69 -19.46
N PHE A 72 -17.29 -5.40 -19.57
CA PHE A 72 -16.51 -4.33 -18.95
C PHE A 72 -16.48 -4.47 -17.43
N TYR A 73 -17.63 -4.72 -16.81
CA TYR A 73 -17.73 -5.00 -15.39
C TYR A 73 -16.87 -6.22 -14.98
N ASN A 74 -16.92 -7.31 -15.73
CA ASN A 74 -16.07 -8.48 -15.47
C ASN A 74 -14.59 -8.15 -15.65
N ALA A 75 -14.21 -7.39 -16.68
CA ALA A 75 -12.83 -6.98 -16.91
C ALA A 75 -12.28 -6.15 -15.73
N LEU A 76 -13.09 -5.29 -15.11
CA LEU A 76 -12.71 -4.55 -13.91
C LEU A 76 -12.45 -5.49 -12.72
N ILE A 77 -13.26 -6.54 -12.54
CA ILE A 77 -13.05 -7.55 -11.50
C ILE A 77 -11.75 -8.33 -11.75
N HIS A 78 -11.51 -8.74 -13.00
CA HIS A 78 -10.34 -9.56 -13.36
C HIS A 78 -9.01 -8.81 -13.36
N THR A 79 -9.03 -7.48 -13.26
CA THR A 79 -7.83 -6.63 -13.36
C THR A 79 -7.58 -5.82 -12.09
N ASP A 80 -8.08 -6.31 -10.95
CA ASP A 80 -7.94 -5.70 -9.62
C ASP A 80 -8.48 -4.25 -9.55
N GLN A 81 -9.52 -3.95 -10.34
CA GLN A 81 -10.26 -2.69 -10.32
C GLN A 81 -11.68 -2.88 -9.79
N ALA A 82 -11.82 -3.77 -8.81
CA ALA A 82 -13.11 -4.15 -8.22
C ALA A 82 -13.86 -2.97 -7.59
N GLU A 83 -13.17 -1.94 -7.11
CA GLU A 83 -13.79 -0.71 -6.60
C GLU A 83 -14.61 0.03 -7.68
N LEU A 84 -14.15 0.00 -8.93
CA LEU A 84 -14.88 0.55 -10.07
C LEU A 84 -16.02 -0.37 -10.50
N ALA A 85 -15.86 -1.69 -10.33
CA ALA A 85 -16.94 -2.64 -10.56
C ALA A 85 -18.08 -2.43 -9.55
N ASP A 86 -17.77 -2.32 -8.26
CA ASP A 86 -18.75 -2.04 -7.19
C ASP A 86 -19.43 -0.69 -7.38
N LEU A 87 -18.74 0.31 -7.94
CA LEU A 87 -19.35 1.58 -8.31
C LEU A 87 -20.42 1.42 -9.40
N LEU A 88 -20.20 0.50 -10.36
CA LEU A 88 -21.10 0.25 -11.48
C LEU A 88 -22.25 -0.70 -11.12
N LYS A 89 -22.00 -1.70 -10.27
CA LYS A 89 -23.01 -2.62 -9.71
C LYS A 89 -22.71 -2.88 -8.22
N PRO A 90 -23.27 -2.05 -7.31
CA PRO A 90 -23.01 -2.17 -5.88
C PRO A 90 -23.45 -3.53 -5.33
N GLY A 91 -22.60 -4.16 -4.53
CA GLY A 91 -22.93 -5.38 -3.78
C GLY A 91 -22.66 -6.71 -4.51
N VAL A 92 -22.25 -6.69 -5.77
CA VAL A 92 -22.03 -7.92 -6.58
C VAL A 92 -20.54 -8.24 -6.77
N ALA A 93 -19.63 -7.28 -6.64
CA ALA A 93 -18.21 -7.53 -6.94
C ALA A 93 -17.49 -8.26 -5.78
N ILE A 94 -17.90 -8.05 -4.54
CA ILE A 94 -17.35 -8.72 -3.35
C ILE A 94 -17.62 -10.23 -3.39
N GLU A 95 -18.87 -10.62 -3.68
CA GLU A 95 -19.29 -12.03 -3.73
C GLU A 95 -18.63 -12.77 -4.91
N ARG A 96 -18.53 -12.12 -6.08
CA ARG A 96 -17.82 -12.70 -7.23
C ARG A 96 -16.30 -12.76 -7.06
N ARG A 97 -15.69 -11.82 -6.33
CA ARG A 97 -14.25 -11.85 -6.03
C ARG A 97 -13.91 -13.02 -5.11
N ALA A 98 -14.72 -13.28 -4.09
CA ALA A 98 -14.54 -14.42 -3.19
C ALA A 98 -14.64 -15.75 -3.97
N ILE A 99 -15.67 -15.91 -4.80
CA ILE A 99 -15.87 -17.10 -5.64
C ILE A 99 -14.71 -17.29 -6.64
N GLN A 100 -14.20 -16.21 -7.22
CA GLN A 100 -13.12 -16.29 -8.22
C GLN A 100 -11.75 -16.55 -7.58
N GLN A 101 -11.45 -15.94 -6.42
CA GLN A 101 -10.22 -16.22 -5.66
C GLN A 101 -10.20 -17.67 -5.19
N GLN A 102 -11.32 -18.16 -4.65
CA GLN A 102 -11.47 -19.56 -4.29
C GLN A 102 -11.23 -20.50 -5.48
N ARG A 103 -11.75 -20.16 -6.67
CA ARG A 103 -11.56 -20.97 -7.89
C ARG A 103 -10.12 -20.96 -8.43
N VAL A 104 -9.41 -19.84 -8.28
CA VAL A 104 -7.99 -19.72 -8.66
C VAL A 104 -7.11 -20.46 -7.66
N GLU A 105 -7.40 -20.35 -6.37
CA GLU A 105 -6.73 -21.08 -5.30
C GLU A 105 -6.93 -22.59 -5.46
N GLU A 106 -8.16 -23.06 -5.70
CA GLU A 106 -8.47 -24.47 -6.00
C GLU A 106 -7.71 -24.98 -7.23
N LYS A 107 -7.63 -24.18 -8.30
CA LYS A 107 -6.91 -24.56 -9.52
C LYS A 107 -5.39 -24.57 -9.31
N SER A 108 -4.87 -23.62 -8.52
CA SER A 108 -3.45 -23.57 -8.15
C SER A 108 -3.07 -24.72 -7.20
N ALA A 109 -3.95 -25.08 -6.27
CA ALA A 109 -3.79 -26.20 -5.36
C ALA A 109 -3.88 -27.54 -6.10
N GLN A 110 -4.75 -27.66 -7.10
CA GLN A 110 -4.78 -28.82 -8.00
C GLN A 110 -3.51 -28.94 -8.83
N LEU A 111 -3.00 -27.84 -9.38
CA LEU A 111 -1.72 -27.83 -10.13
C LEU A 111 -0.53 -28.17 -9.24
N ALA A 112 -0.50 -27.64 -8.01
CA ALA A 112 0.53 -27.93 -7.02
C ALA A 112 0.46 -29.38 -6.53
N ALA A 113 -0.74 -29.91 -6.27
CA ALA A 113 -0.95 -31.31 -5.90
C ALA A 113 -0.55 -32.26 -7.04
N MET A 114 -0.86 -31.91 -8.29
CA MET A 114 -0.47 -32.69 -9.46
C MET A 114 1.05 -32.67 -9.67
N SER A 115 1.70 -31.50 -9.47
CA SER A 115 3.15 -31.37 -9.49
C SER A 115 3.83 -32.17 -8.36
N TYR A 116 3.25 -32.17 -7.17
CA TYR A 116 3.78 -32.89 -6.01
C TYR A 116 3.63 -34.41 -6.15
N GLN A 117 2.51 -34.89 -6.71
CA GLN A 117 2.34 -36.31 -7.02
C GLN A 117 3.31 -36.80 -8.09
N LEU A 118 3.66 -35.96 -9.08
CA LEU A 118 4.68 -36.27 -10.08
C LEU A 118 6.11 -36.32 -9.49
N GLN A 119 6.36 -35.65 -8.35
CA GLN A 119 7.66 -35.66 -7.67
C GLN A 119 7.87 -36.85 -6.74
N LEU A 120 6.80 -37.48 -6.24
CA LEU A 120 6.87 -38.56 -5.24
C LEU A 120 6.89 -39.97 -5.84
N ASN A 121 6.63 -40.14 -7.15
CA ASN A 121 6.52 -41.47 -7.74
C ASN A 121 7.17 -41.56 -9.14
N PRO A 122 8.47 -41.94 -9.23
CA PRO A 122 9.18 -42.09 -10.50
C PRO A 122 8.54 -43.11 -11.46
N ALA A 123 7.71 -44.03 -10.95
CA ALA A 123 7.02 -45.05 -11.75
C ALA A 123 5.79 -44.52 -12.54
N VAL A 124 5.27 -43.33 -12.20
CA VAL A 124 4.12 -42.72 -12.91
C VAL A 124 4.57 -41.99 -14.18
N VAL A 125 5.85 -41.59 -14.26
CA VAL A 125 6.42 -40.89 -15.42
C VAL A 125 6.34 -41.75 -16.69
N ASP A 126 6.57 -43.07 -16.58
CA ASP A 126 6.47 -43.99 -17.71
C ASP A 126 5.02 -44.26 -18.16
N GLN A 127 4.04 -44.22 -17.24
CA GLN A 127 2.61 -44.35 -17.56
C GLN A 127 1.99 -43.07 -18.15
N TYR A 128 2.50 -41.89 -17.75
CA TYR A 128 2.01 -40.60 -18.26
C TYR A 128 2.62 -40.24 -19.62
N GLN A 129 3.88 -40.62 -19.88
CA GLN A 129 4.52 -40.44 -21.19
C GLN A 129 3.98 -41.42 -22.25
N SER A 130 3.57 -42.62 -21.85
CA SER A 130 2.92 -43.58 -22.75
C SER A 130 1.48 -43.18 -23.11
N SER A 131 0.74 -42.50 -22.24
CA SER A 131 -0.63 -42.01 -22.53
C SER A 131 -0.67 -40.72 -23.35
N GLN A 132 0.30 -39.82 -23.22
CA GLN A 132 0.46 -38.63 -24.09
C GLN A 132 0.87 -39.01 -25.53
N SER A 133 1.60 -40.13 -25.69
CA SER A 133 2.00 -40.65 -27.01
C SER A 133 0.85 -41.30 -27.80
N SER A 134 -0.24 -41.69 -27.13
CA SER A 134 -1.44 -42.26 -27.78
C SER A 134 -2.51 -41.23 -28.15
N GLN A 135 -2.45 -40.00 -27.65
CA GLN A 135 -3.37 -38.91 -28.04
C GLN A 135 -2.86 -38.04 -29.21
N TYR A 136 -1.64 -38.26 -29.69
CA TYR A 136 -1.06 -37.57 -30.85
C TYR A 136 -0.93 -38.44 -32.13
N GLN A 137 -1.75 -39.50 -32.26
CA GLN A 137 -1.86 -40.29 -33.49
C GLN A 137 -3.26 -40.30 -34.14
N SER A 138 -4.09 -39.31 -33.86
CA SER A 138 -5.35 -39.10 -34.60
C SER A 138 -5.55 -37.66 -35.05
N SER A 139 -4.54 -37.05 -35.67
CA SER A 139 -4.73 -36.00 -36.67
C SER A 139 -3.41 -35.67 -37.35
N GLN A 140 -3.00 -36.51 -38.30
CA GLN A 140 -2.17 -36.03 -39.41
C GLN A 140 -3.00 -36.12 -40.68
N ASN A 141 -3.21 -34.98 -41.33
CA ASN A 141 -2.89 -34.82 -42.75
C ASN A 141 -2.85 -33.32 -43.15
N PRO A 142 -2.18 -32.95 -44.26
CA PRO A 142 -0.81 -32.44 -44.20
C PRO A 142 -0.63 -31.13 -45.00
N LYS A 143 0.64 -30.70 -45.14
CA LYS A 143 1.21 -29.58 -45.96
C LYS A 143 1.44 -28.31 -45.12
N GLY A 144 2.62 -27.74 -45.03
CA GLY A 144 3.90 -28.02 -45.64
C GLY A 144 4.89 -26.88 -45.32
N GLN A 145 6.17 -27.18 -45.51
CA GLN A 145 7.29 -26.29 -45.77
C GLN A 145 8.03 -25.57 -44.61
N SER A 146 9.35 -25.78 -44.70
CA SER A 146 10.50 -24.94 -44.33
C SER A 146 11.17 -25.09 -42.95
N GLN A 147 12.40 -25.62 -43.05
CA GLN A 147 13.55 -25.66 -42.13
C GLN A 147 14.23 -24.27 -41.95
N PRO A 148 15.42 -24.12 -41.30
CA PRO A 148 15.86 -24.53 -39.95
C PRO A 148 16.75 -23.44 -39.24
N ASN A 149 17.41 -23.84 -38.14
CA ASN A 149 18.62 -23.29 -37.47
C ASN A 149 18.40 -22.23 -36.37
N ASP A 150 19.06 -22.23 -35.22
CA ASP A 150 20.10 -23.06 -34.59
C ASP A 150 20.01 -22.81 -33.06
N ILE A 151 20.51 -23.73 -32.22
CA ILE A 151 21.50 -23.43 -31.16
C ILE A 151 21.92 -24.73 -30.48
N VAL A 152 23.23 -24.91 -30.51
CA VAL A 152 24.07 -25.99 -30.00
C VAL A 152 24.24 -25.84 -28.49
N VAL A 153 24.08 -26.94 -27.73
CA VAL A 153 24.55 -27.08 -26.34
C VAL A 153 25.77 -28.00 -26.35
N ILE A 154 26.92 -27.47 -25.94
CA ILE A 154 28.16 -28.23 -25.71
C ILE A 154 28.36 -28.37 -24.19
N SER A 155 28.09 -29.60 -23.74
CA SER A 155 29.03 -30.52 -23.08
C SER A 155 29.65 -30.22 -21.71
N ASN A 156 29.63 -31.33 -20.94
CA ASN A 156 30.75 -31.94 -20.19
C ASN A 156 30.98 -31.48 -18.73
N MET A 157 31.36 -32.34 -17.78
CA MET A 157 31.48 -33.81 -17.72
C MET A 157 31.83 -34.23 -16.27
N ASN A 158 31.51 -35.49 -15.94
CA ASN A 158 32.21 -36.41 -15.03
C ASN A 158 32.17 -36.15 -13.50
N SER A 159 32.22 -37.13 -12.59
CA SER A 159 32.06 -38.60 -12.50
C SER A 159 32.89 -39.01 -11.27
N MET A 160 32.43 -40.03 -10.51
CA MET A 160 33.19 -41.04 -9.70
C MET A 160 32.38 -41.35 -8.41
N ARG A 161 31.53 -42.38 -8.40
CA ARG A 161 31.76 -43.81 -8.06
C ARG A 161 32.25 -44.09 -6.62
N GLY A 162 31.40 -44.78 -5.86
CA GLY A 162 31.71 -45.61 -4.70
C GLY A 162 30.47 -46.42 -4.27
N GLN A 163 30.59 -47.75 -4.18
CA GLN A 163 29.59 -48.78 -3.81
C GLN A 163 30.37 -49.86 -3.00
N PRO A 164 29.77 -50.90 -2.37
CA PRO A 164 28.55 -51.01 -1.52
C PRO A 164 28.70 -52.01 -0.32
N LEU A 165 27.57 -52.39 0.33
CA LEU A 165 27.20 -53.69 0.97
C LEU A 165 27.20 -53.89 2.51
N GLY A 166 26.12 -54.54 2.98
CA GLY A 166 25.95 -55.26 4.26
C GLY A 166 24.58 -55.00 4.93
N THR A 167 23.50 -55.76 4.68
CA THR A 167 22.96 -56.90 5.50
C THR A 167 22.70 -56.51 6.98
N SER A 168 21.59 -56.75 7.68
CA SER A 168 20.48 -57.70 7.59
C SER A 168 19.53 -57.49 8.80
N SER A 169 18.27 -57.95 8.69
CA SER A 169 17.42 -58.55 9.75
C SER A 169 16.78 -57.69 10.85
N ASP A 170 15.44 -57.65 10.80
CA ASP A 170 14.46 -58.06 11.83
C ASP A 170 14.72 -57.74 13.32
N ASP A 171 13.82 -56.96 13.94
CA ASP A 171 12.73 -57.50 14.78
C ASP A 171 11.94 -56.37 15.47
N GLY A 172 10.62 -56.53 15.51
CA GLY A 172 9.72 -55.63 16.24
C GLY A 172 9.54 -56.06 17.69
N ASN A 173 9.34 -55.10 18.60
CA ASN A 173 8.35 -55.23 19.67
C ASN A 173 8.01 -53.88 20.30
N CYS A 174 6.75 -53.72 20.72
CA CYS A 174 6.17 -52.54 21.34
C CYS A 174 6.38 -52.47 22.87
N ILE A 175 6.03 -51.30 23.41
CA ILE A 175 5.39 -51.00 24.72
C ILE A 175 6.22 -50.16 25.74
N SER A 176 5.87 -48.86 25.78
CA SER A 176 5.46 -48.02 26.92
C SER A 176 6.41 -47.59 28.07
N ILE A 177 6.68 -46.26 28.08
CA ILE A 177 6.66 -45.24 29.16
C ILE A 177 7.30 -45.58 30.53
N THR A 178 8.40 -44.90 30.90
CA THR A 178 8.48 -43.84 31.96
C THR A 178 9.93 -43.37 32.22
N SER A 179 10.02 -42.14 32.73
CA SER A 179 11.16 -41.25 33.02
C SER A 179 12.53 -41.84 33.39
N LEU A 180 13.61 -41.14 32.98
CA LEU A 180 14.51 -40.42 33.91
C LEU A 180 15.50 -39.52 33.13
N VAL A 181 15.85 -38.42 33.80
CA VAL A 181 16.69 -37.30 33.39
C VAL A 181 18.17 -37.69 33.47
N GLU A 182 19.00 -37.36 32.46
CA GLU A 182 20.18 -36.45 32.55
C GLU A 182 21.13 -36.52 31.32
N SER A 183 21.47 -35.32 30.79
CA SER A 183 22.73 -34.86 30.17
C SER A 183 23.50 -35.73 29.15
N ASN A 184 23.57 -35.27 27.88
CA ASN A 184 24.77 -34.58 27.34
C ASN A 184 24.65 -34.18 25.84
N GLN A 185 24.74 -32.87 25.63
CA GLN A 185 25.48 -32.12 24.60
C GLN A 185 25.35 -32.39 23.08
N SER A 186 25.26 -31.25 22.41
CA SER A 186 25.59 -30.92 21.02
C SER A 186 24.45 -31.00 20.00
N SER A 187 23.91 -29.84 19.66
CA SER A 187 23.57 -29.38 18.30
C SER A 187 22.81 -28.06 18.41
N CYS A 188 23.23 -27.06 17.64
CA CYS A 188 22.78 -25.67 17.68
C CYS A 188 21.24 -25.51 17.70
N PRO A 189 20.67 -24.57 18.47
CA PRO A 189 19.29 -24.16 18.24
C PRO A 189 19.27 -23.33 16.96
N ILE A 190 18.59 -23.85 15.95
CA ILE A 190 17.93 -22.99 14.97
C ILE A 190 16.87 -22.24 15.79
N GLU A 191 17.19 -21.01 16.21
CA GLU A 191 16.19 -20.11 16.76
C GLU A 191 15.15 -19.86 15.66
N ASN A 192 13.98 -20.47 15.83
CA ASN A 192 12.77 -19.94 15.22
C ASN A 192 12.57 -18.56 15.85
N ASP A 193 13.05 -17.53 15.16
CA ASP A 193 12.97 -16.11 15.52
C ASP A 193 11.52 -15.58 15.36
N GLU A 194 10.54 -16.31 15.89
CA GLU A 194 9.18 -15.81 16.07
C GLU A 194 9.16 -14.92 17.32
N ARG A 195 9.65 -13.69 17.19
CA ARG A 195 9.43 -12.65 18.18
C ARG A 195 7.92 -12.56 18.48
N PRO A 196 7.48 -12.67 19.75
CA PRO A 196 6.07 -12.66 20.09
C PRO A 196 5.38 -11.42 19.51
N LEU A 197 4.26 -11.63 18.83
CA LEU A 197 3.43 -10.53 18.34
C LEU A 197 2.97 -9.66 19.50
N ASP A 198 3.08 -8.34 19.34
CA ASP A 198 2.70 -7.37 20.35
C ASP A 198 1.28 -7.61 20.88
N GLU A 199 1.11 -7.33 22.16
CA GLU A 199 -0.20 -7.27 22.80
C GLU A 199 -0.67 -5.82 22.86
N TRP A 200 -1.98 -5.60 22.71
CA TRP A 200 -2.57 -4.27 22.87
C TRP A 200 -2.23 -3.71 24.26
N PRO A 201 -1.87 -2.43 24.38
CA PRO A 201 -1.51 -1.84 25.67
C PRO A 201 -2.60 -2.04 26.71
N ALA A 202 -2.19 -2.37 27.94
CA ALA A 202 -3.08 -2.47 29.07
C ALA A 202 -3.82 -1.15 29.34
N ASP A 203 -4.94 -1.21 30.06
CA ASP A 203 -5.77 -0.04 30.27
C ASP A 203 -5.10 1.06 31.12
N ASP A 204 -4.13 0.69 31.94
CA ASP A 204 -3.30 1.59 32.73
C ASP A 204 -1.99 1.97 32.04
N TRP A 205 -1.77 1.52 30.79
CA TRP A 205 -0.57 1.86 30.04
C TRP A 205 -0.49 3.37 29.86
N ALA A 206 0.62 3.94 30.33
CA ALA A 206 0.94 5.34 30.21
C ALA A 206 2.00 5.53 29.10
N PRO A 207 1.59 5.92 27.87
CA PRO A 207 2.54 6.10 26.76
C PRO A 207 3.69 7.02 27.13
N VAL A 208 3.38 8.11 27.84
CA VAL A 208 4.35 9.15 28.22
C VAL A 208 5.53 8.56 29.00
N THR A 209 5.30 7.70 29.99
CA THR A 209 6.39 7.15 30.84
C THR A 209 7.28 6.13 30.13
N GLU A 210 6.74 5.44 29.12
CA GLU A 210 7.48 4.44 28.35
C GLU A 210 8.26 5.09 27.20
N ILE A 211 7.72 6.17 26.63
CA ILE A 211 8.39 6.99 25.60
C ILE A 211 9.79 7.42 26.06
N ASP A 212 9.92 7.85 27.32
CA ASP A 212 11.18 8.36 27.87
C ASP A 212 12.30 7.30 27.89
N LYS A 213 11.92 6.01 27.89
CA LYS A 213 12.84 4.87 27.92
C LYS A 213 13.32 4.43 26.54
N MET A 214 12.74 4.95 25.46
CA MET A 214 13.13 4.60 24.09
C MET A 214 14.59 4.99 23.82
N ARG A 215 15.48 4.01 23.64
CA ARG A 215 16.89 4.26 23.30
C ARG A 215 17.38 3.23 22.30
N THR A 216 18.07 3.67 21.26
CA THR A 216 18.77 2.77 20.33
C THR A 216 20.15 2.42 20.87
N SER A 217 20.52 1.14 20.74
CA SER A 217 21.86 0.68 21.04
C SER A 217 22.90 1.36 20.12
N PRO A 218 24.04 1.83 20.67
CA PRO A 218 25.12 2.38 19.86
C PRO A 218 25.64 1.44 18.77
N ASP A 219 25.61 0.13 19.00
CA ASP A 219 26.14 -0.87 18.04
C ASP A 219 25.19 -1.07 16.84
N ASP A 220 23.88 -1.09 17.11
CA ASP A 220 22.83 -1.08 16.07
C ASP A 220 22.98 0.12 15.13
N TRP A 221 23.24 1.28 15.72
CA TRP A 221 23.48 2.52 14.99
C TRP A 221 24.76 2.48 14.15
N LYS A 222 25.89 2.11 14.74
CA LYS A 222 27.18 2.01 14.04
C LYS A 222 27.13 1.04 12.86
N THR A 223 26.48 -0.11 13.06
CA THR A 223 26.29 -1.13 12.02
C THR A 223 25.53 -0.55 10.83
N ARG A 224 24.47 0.23 11.07
CA ARG A 224 23.64 0.79 10.01
C ARG A 224 24.26 2.01 9.31
N ILE A 225 25.03 2.86 10.01
CA ILE A 225 25.81 3.92 9.34
C ILE A 225 26.86 3.32 8.41
N SER A 226 27.49 2.22 8.83
CA SER A 226 28.52 1.53 8.04
C SER A 226 27.93 0.82 6.80
N GLY A 227 26.60 0.63 6.76
CA GLY A 227 25.88 -0.03 5.67
C GLY A 227 25.71 0.77 4.38
N GLY A 228 26.35 1.94 4.26
CA GLY A 228 26.42 2.72 3.02
C GLY A 228 25.05 3.16 2.49
N ASN A 229 24.81 2.97 1.18
CA ASN A 229 23.62 3.47 0.48
C ASN A 229 22.32 2.72 0.82
N LYS A 230 22.37 1.67 1.67
CA LYS A 230 21.21 0.85 2.05
C LYS A 230 20.25 1.59 2.99
N TYR A 231 20.75 2.48 3.84
CA TYR A 231 19.98 3.13 4.91
C TYR A 231 19.89 4.65 4.69
N TYR A 232 18.78 5.26 5.11
CA TYR A 232 18.73 6.72 5.21
C TYR A 232 19.61 7.22 6.37
N THR A 233 20.42 8.23 6.10
CA THR A 233 21.24 8.89 7.11
C THR A 233 20.37 9.79 7.98
N MET A 234 20.13 9.36 9.21
CA MET A 234 19.23 10.00 10.18
C MET A 234 20.05 10.65 11.31
N MET A 235 20.87 11.65 10.98
CA MET A 235 21.76 12.33 11.94
C MET A 235 21.05 13.45 12.71
N LYS A 236 20.31 14.31 12.00
CA LYS A 236 19.58 15.44 12.61
C LYS A 236 18.11 15.32 12.22
N ARG A 237 17.23 15.09 13.20
CA ARG A 237 15.78 14.99 12.93
C ARG A 237 15.26 16.35 12.50
N GLY A 238 14.30 16.33 11.58
CA GLY A 238 13.69 17.55 11.10
C GLY A 238 12.48 17.97 11.90
N ARG A 239 11.56 18.60 11.19
CA ARG A 239 10.33 19.11 11.76
C ARG A 239 9.24 18.06 11.71
N ALA A 240 8.40 18.07 12.74
CA ALA A 240 7.15 17.32 12.77
C ALA A 240 5.99 18.32 12.86
N ILE A 241 5.03 18.23 11.93
CA ILE A 241 3.80 19.00 11.99
C ILE A 241 2.63 18.06 12.34
N ILE A 242 1.73 18.54 13.20
CA ILE A 242 0.54 17.80 13.61
C ILE A 242 -0.66 18.71 13.35
N ILE A 243 -1.38 18.43 12.27
CA ILE A 243 -2.59 19.11 11.86
C ILE A 243 -3.77 18.44 12.56
N ASN A 244 -4.47 19.18 13.41
CA ASN A 244 -5.63 18.67 14.13
C ASN A 244 -6.90 19.48 13.82
N ASN A 245 -7.75 18.91 12.98
CA ASN A 245 -9.11 19.40 12.77
C ASN A 245 -10.05 18.64 13.71
N ALA A 246 -10.47 19.34 14.75
CA ALA A 246 -11.26 18.80 15.85
C ALA A 246 -12.63 19.46 15.97
N LYS A 247 -12.73 20.74 15.61
CA LYS A 247 -13.97 21.52 15.62
C LYS A 247 -14.39 21.83 14.19
N PHE A 248 -15.60 21.45 13.81
CA PHE A 248 -16.14 21.62 12.48
C PHE A 248 -17.35 22.56 12.53
N ASN A 249 -17.47 23.45 11.55
CA ASN A 249 -18.49 24.50 11.51
C ASN A 249 -19.82 24.02 10.89
N GLY A 250 -19.80 22.85 10.22
CA GLY A 250 -20.94 22.31 9.48
C GLY A 250 -21.64 21.13 10.16
N LYS A 251 -22.25 20.27 9.33
CA LYS A 251 -22.99 19.07 9.74
C LYS A 251 -22.10 17.93 10.27
N MET A 252 -20.78 18.09 10.19
CA MET A 252 -19.82 17.09 10.66
C MET A 252 -19.67 17.18 12.18
N GLY A 253 -19.68 16.02 12.86
CA GLY A 253 -19.52 15.97 14.31
C GLY A 253 -18.13 16.42 14.76
N ASN A 254 -18.02 17.04 15.95
CA ASN A 254 -16.72 17.41 16.52
C ASN A 254 -15.93 16.16 16.98
N ARG A 255 -14.60 16.26 17.02
CA ARG A 255 -13.67 15.19 17.40
C ARG A 255 -12.95 15.54 18.72
N PRO A 256 -13.65 15.50 19.88
CA PRO A 256 -13.06 15.92 21.16
C PRO A 256 -11.86 15.07 21.58
N ASP A 257 -11.85 13.78 21.20
CA ASP A 257 -10.82 12.81 21.60
C ASP A 257 -9.50 12.99 20.85
N SER A 258 -9.49 13.79 19.77
CA SER A 258 -8.26 14.14 19.03
C SER A 258 -7.22 14.89 19.88
N LYS A 259 -7.62 15.48 21.01
CA LYS A 259 -6.69 16.16 21.92
C LYS A 259 -5.65 15.22 22.51
N GLU A 260 -6.06 14.00 22.87
CA GLU A 260 -5.14 13.02 23.44
C GLU A 260 -4.20 12.48 22.35
N ASP A 261 -4.70 12.29 21.13
CA ASP A 261 -3.86 11.95 19.96
C ASP A 261 -2.74 12.99 19.77
N VAL A 262 -3.09 14.28 19.73
CA VAL A 262 -2.11 15.37 19.58
C VAL A 262 -1.06 15.34 20.69
N LYS A 263 -1.47 15.12 21.94
CA LYS A 263 -0.57 15.04 23.09
C LYS A 263 0.41 13.87 22.95
N ASN A 264 -0.11 12.67 22.67
CA ASN A 264 0.70 11.46 22.54
C ASN A 264 1.69 11.56 21.36
N LEU A 265 1.23 12.07 20.22
CA LEU A 265 2.07 12.28 19.04
C LEU A 265 3.14 13.35 19.27
N THR A 266 2.79 14.45 19.92
CA THR A 266 3.76 15.51 20.28
C THR A 266 4.85 14.92 21.17
N HIS A 267 4.48 14.14 22.18
CA HIS A 267 5.44 13.53 23.09
C HIS A 267 6.34 12.51 22.39
N LEU A 268 5.75 11.64 21.56
CA LEU A 268 6.45 10.64 20.77
C LEU A 268 7.49 11.29 19.84
N PHE A 269 7.07 12.22 18.99
CA PHE A 269 7.98 12.80 18.00
C PHE A 269 9.04 13.69 18.62
N SER A 270 8.76 14.35 19.74
CA SER A 270 9.79 15.07 20.51
C SER A 270 10.88 14.11 21.02
N HIS A 271 10.50 12.95 21.53
CA HIS A 271 11.46 11.92 22.01
C HIS A 271 12.19 11.17 20.90
N LEU A 272 11.58 11.11 19.72
CA LEU A 272 12.27 10.67 18.50
C LEU A 272 13.24 11.74 17.95
N GLY A 273 13.31 12.91 18.59
CA GLY A 273 14.23 14.00 18.29
C GLY A 273 13.70 15.07 17.33
N TYR A 274 12.46 14.98 16.86
CA TYR A 274 11.89 15.95 15.93
C TYR A 274 11.52 17.26 16.62
N THR A 275 11.67 18.37 15.88
CA THR A 275 11.14 19.67 16.30
C THR A 275 9.65 19.72 15.98
N VAL A 276 8.81 19.47 16.99
CA VAL A 276 7.35 19.50 16.83
C VAL A 276 6.85 20.95 16.76
N SER A 277 6.14 21.30 15.69
CA SER A 277 5.64 22.66 15.50
C SER A 277 4.54 23.03 16.50
N PRO A 278 4.41 24.30 16.90
CA PRO A 278 3.40 24.72 17.88
C PRO A 278 1.98 24.37 17.43
N THR A 279 1.28 23.61 18.27
CA THR A 279 -0.05 23.05 17.95
C THR A 279 -1.09 24.10 17.61
N LYS A 280 -1.04 25.30 18.22
CA LYS A 280 -1.97 26.41 17.94
C LYS A 280 -2.00 26.81 16.46
N LYS A 281 -0.85 26.71 15.77
CA LYS A 281 -0.74 27.08 14.34
C LYS A 281 -1.48 26.09 13.44
N TRP A 282 -1.59 24.84 13.87
CA TRP A 282 -2.05 23.70 13.06
C TRP A 282 -3.38 23.12 13.55
N GLN A 283 -4.25 23.97 14.11
CA GLN A 283 -5.55 23.56 14.65
C GLN A 283 -6.70 24.12 13.84
N ASN A 284 -7.69 23.27 13.55
CA ASN A 284 -8.99 23.65 12.98
C ASN A 284 -8.84 24.54 11.74
N LEU A 285 -8.03 24.09 10.78
CA LEU A 285 -7.71 24.84 9.59
C LEU A 285 -8.77 24.63 8.51
N THR A 286 -9.14 25.73 7.84
CA THR A 286 -9.83 25.69 6.54
C THR A 286 -8.88 25.14 5.48
N ALA A 287 -9.41 24.70 4.34
CA ALA A 287 -8.62 24.06 3.29
C ALA A 287 -7.64 25.06 2.67
N GLU A 288 -8.05 26.31 2.49
CA GLU A 288 -7.17 27.39 2.06
C GLU A 288 -6.01 27.62 3.03
N ASN A 289 -6.32 27.72 4.33
CA ASN A 289 -5.30 27.90 5.36
C ASN A 289 -4.36 26.71 5.46
N MET A 290 -4.89 25.49 5.39
CA MET A 290 -4.09 24.27 5.40
C MET A 290 -3.16 24.20 4.19
N ARG A 291 -3.64 24.49 2.97
CA ARG A 291 -2.81 24.58 1.75
C ARG A 291 -1.71 25.63 1.90
N SER A 292 -2.07 26.84 2.35
CA SER A 292 -1.12 27.94 2.54
C SER A 292 -0.03 27.56 3.53
N GLN A 293 -0.40 26.95 4.66
CA GLN A 293 0.56 26.53 5.67
C GLN A 293 1.44 25.36 5.23
N LEU A 294 0.87 24.34 4.58
CA LEU A 294 1.62 23.20 4.05
C LEU A 294 2.63 23.64 2.98
N ARG A 295 2.26 24.56 2.07
CA ARG A 295 3.17 25.13 1.08
C ARG A 295 4.29 25.96 1.71
N LYS A 296 4.00 26.68 2.79
CA LYS A 296 5.02 27.42 3.55
C LYS A 296 5.97 26.47 4.27
N GLU A 297 5.45 25.40 4.85
CA GLU A 297 6.26 24.37 5.53
C GLU A 297 7.13 23.62 4.53
N SER A 298 6.61 23.17 3.39
CA SER A 298 7.40 22.42 2.40
C SER A 298 8.58 23.22 1.83
N ARG A 299 8.53 24.56 1.91
CA ARG A 299 9.60 25.46 1.48
C ARG A 299 10.45 25.99 2.63
N HIS A 300 10.31 25.44 3.84
CA HIS A 300 11.01 25.94 5.01
C HIS A 300 12.53 25.70 4.89
N ASN A 301 13.34 26.69 5.27
CA ASN A 301 14.80 26.60 5.15
C ASN A 301 15.42 25.59 6.11
N ASP A 302 14.84 25.40 7.30
CA ASP A 302 15.27 24.34 8.25
C ASP A 302 15.31 22.93 7.64
N HIS A 303 14.58 22.69 6.54
CA HIS A 303 14.65 21.41 5.85
C HIS A 303 16.01 21.13 5.21
N GLN A 304 16.85 22.14 4.99
CA GLN A 304 18.16 21.99 4.36
C GLN A 304 19.10 21.11 5.19
N ASP A 305 19.13 21.33 6.51
CA ASP A 305 20.13 20.73 7.41
C ASP A 305 19.64 19.50 8.17
N VAL A 306 18.41 19.06 7.91
CA VAL A 306 17.78 17.93 8.62
C VAL A 306 17.64 16.72 7.72
N SER A 307 17.48 15.55 8.30
CA SER A 307 17.48 14.26 7.63
C SER A 307 16.09 13.79 7.17
N SER A 308 15.01 14.31 7.75
CA SER A 308 13.66 13.78 7.51
C SER A 308 12.58 14.79 7.86
N PHE A 309 11.35 14.51 7.42
CA PHE A 309 10.16 15.30 7.74
C PHE A 309 8.99 14.40 8.14
N VAL A 310 8.19 14.86 9.10
CA VAL A 310 6.97 14.18 9.55
C VAL A 310 5.77 15.12 9.44
N CYS A 311 4.68 14.64 8.86
CA CYS A 311 3.38 15.32 8.85
C CYS A 311 2.29 14.36 9.33
N VAL A 312 1.60 14.74 10.39
CA VAL A 312 0.43 14.02 10.89
C VAL A 312 -0.82 14.82 10.64
N ILE A 313 -1.87 14.20 10.10
CA ILE A 313 -3.16 14.84 9.82
C ILE A 313 -4.25 14.07 10.53
N LEU A 314 -4.95 14.74 11.44
CA LEU A 314 -6.08 14.21 12.20
C LEU A 314 -7.34 14.97 11.78
N SER A 315 -8.24 14.34 11.02
CA SER A 315 -9.49 14.97 10.58
C SER A 315 -10.63 13.98 10.34
N HIS A 316 -11.76 14.45 9.82
CA HIS A 316 -12.70 13.61 9.09
C HIS A 316 -12.21 13.38 7.66
N GLY A 317 -12.64 12.28 7.06
CA GLY A 317 -12.27 11.96 5.70
C GLY A 317 -12.77 10.61 5.25
N ASN A 318 -12.66 10.34 3.95
CA ASN A 318 -13.01 9.06 3.37
C ASN A 318 -12.20 8.80 2.11
N ASN A 319 -11.71 7.57 1.90
CA ASN A 319 -11.04 7.12 0.68
C ASN A 319 -9.96 8.10 0.14
N GLY A 320 -9.05 8.56 1.00
CA GLY A 320 -7.97 9.49 0.61
C GLY A 320 -8.37 10.96 0.50
N LEU A 321 -9.61 11.29 0.85
CA LEU A 321 -10.10 12.66 1.00
C LEU A 321 -10.02 13.08 2.46
N ILE A 322 -9.48 14.27 2.72
CA ILE A 322 -9.37 14.91 4.03
C ILE A 322 -10.31 16.11 4.03
N TYR A 323 -11.22 16.18 4.99
CA TYR A 323 -12.08 17.33 5.17
C TYR A 323 -11.40 18.39 6.04
N ASP A 324 -11.57 19.65 5.68
CA ASP A 324 -11.26 20.78 6.53
C ASP A 324 -12.39 21.04 7.56
N VAL A 325 -12.31 22.14 8.30
CA VAL A 325 -13.34 22.50 9.29
C VAL A 325 -14.68 22.93 8.70
N ASP A 326 -14.70 23.33 7.42
CA ASP A 326 -15.89 23.80 6.70
C ASP A 326 -16.48 22.73 5.76
N GLY A 327 -15.84 21.57 5.64
CA GLY A 327 -16.22 20.48 4.75
C GLY A 327 -15.61 20.52 3.35
N ALA A 328 -14.72 21.48 3.07
CA ALA A 328 -13.93 21.49 1.86
C ALA A 328 -12.89 20.36 1.87
N ILE A 329 -12.52 19.89 0.68
CA ILE A 329 -11.70 18.70 0.50
C ILE A 329 -10.25 19.07 0.17
N ILE A 330 -9.33 18.32 0.76
CA ILE A 330 -7.92 18.22 0.40
C ILE A 330 -7.60 16.75 0.15
N THR A 331 -6.85 16.44 -0.90
CA THR A 331 -6.46 15.05 -1.22
C THR A 331 -5.05 14.75 -0.73
N ILE A 332 -4.78 13.48 -0.42
CA ILE A 332 -3.42 13.01 -0.10
C ILE A 332 -2.45 13.34 -1.24
N GLU A 333 -2.88 13.17 -2.49
CA GLU A 333 -2.07 13.46 -3.68
C GLU A 333 -1.70 14.95 -3.80
N GLU A 334 -2.61 15.86 -3.42
CA GLU A 334 -2.30 17.29 -3.36
C GLU A 334 -1.16 17.55 -2.35
N ILE A 335 -1.23 16.91 -1.18
CA ILE A 335 -0.22 17.04 -0.13
C ILE A 335 1.11 16.44 -0.59
N LYS A 336 1.13 15.22 -1.14
CA LYS A 336 2.34 14.57 -1.71
C LYS A 336 3.01 15.50 -2.73
N THR A 337 2.22 16.08 -3.63
CA THR A 337 2.71 17.03 -4.64
C THR A 337 3.42 18.22 -3.99
N MET A 338 2.90 18.79 -2.89
CA MET A 338 3.54 19.94 -2.22
C MET A 338 4.92 19.62 -1.63
N PHE A 339 5.17 18.37 -1.27
CA PHE A 339 6.40 17.89 -0.62
C PHE A 339 7.29 17.05 -1.53
N ASN A 340 6.96 16.96 -2.82
CA ASN A 340 7.75 16.24 -3.80
C ASN A 340 9.08 16.95 -4.09
N SER A 341 10.02 16.25 -4.73
CA SER A 341 11.39 16.74 -4.92
C SER A 341 11.45 18.08 -5.69
N LYS A 342 10.45 18.35 -6.54
CA LYS A 342 10.33 19.59 -7.31
C LYS A 342 9.82 20.77 -6.46
N ASN A 343 8.78 20.55 -5.65
CA ASN A 343 8.13 21.62 -4.89
C ASN A 343 8.77 21.86 -3.51
N SER A 344 9.57 20.92 -3.04
CA SER A 344 10.25 20.94 -1.75
C SER A 344 11.72 20.50 -1.89
N PRO A 345 12.57 21.27 -2.58
CA PRO A 345 13.94 20.87 -2.94
C PRO A 345 14.82 20.55 -1.73
N HIS A 346 14.63 21.21 -0.59
CA HIS A 346 15.37 20.92 0.65
C HIS A 346 15.03 19.55 1.27
N LEU A 347 13.93 18.92 0.85
CA LEU A 347 13.52 17.56 1.25
C LEU A 347 13.72 16.52 0.12
N ALA A 348 14.35 16.89 -1.00
CA ALA A 348 14.70 15.94 -2.05
C ALA A 348 15.71 14.90 -1.51
N GLY A 349 15.48 13.61 -1.80
CA GLY A 349 16.31 12.51 -1.29
C GLY A 349 16.13 12.20 0.21
N LYS A 350 15.24 12.91 0.91
CA LYS A 350 15.01 12.76 2.36
C LYS A 350 13.66 12.09 2.62
N PRO A 351 13.56 11.16 3.58
CA PRO A 351 12.32 10.48 3.91
C PRO A 351 11.28 11.46 4.46
N LYS A 352 10.08 11.39 3.89
CA LYS A 352 8.90 12.18 4.24
C LYS A 352 7.80 11.23 4.74
N ILE A 353 7.49 11.31 6.02
CA ILE A 353 6.54 10.40 6.70
C ILE A 353 5.21 11.13 6.89
N PHE A 354 4.15 10.62 6.26
CA PHE A 354 2.78 11.12 6.40
C PHE A 354 1.93 10.10 7.15
N ILE A 355 1.32 10.52 8.26
CA ILE A 355 0.39 9.70 9.05
C ILE A 355 -0.97 10.38 9.03
N ILE A 356 -1.99 9.70 8.52
CA ILE A 356 -3.28 10.29 8.21
C ILE A 356 -4.37 9.52 8.94
N GLN A 357 -4.87 10.09 10.03
CA GLN A 357 -6.04 9.60 10.74
C GLN A 357 -7.27 10.36 10.24
N THR A 358 -8.08 9.67 9.44
CA THR A 358 -9.38 10.17 8.97
C THR A 358 -10.50 9.29 9.46
N CYS A 359 -11.49 9.91 10.10
CA CYS A 359 -12.73 9.24 10.52
C CYS A 359 -13.76 9.32 9.38
N LYS A 360 -14.40 8.20 9.01
CA LYS A 360 -15.56 8.22 8.10
C LYS A 360 -16.74 8.87 8.83
N LEU A 361 -17.43 9.80 8.17
CA LEU A 361 -18.71 10.31 8.66
C LEU A 361 -19.73 9.16 8.61
N THR A 362 -20.19 8.68 9.77
CA THR A 362 -21.24 7.67 9.84
C THR A 362 -22.60 8.31 9.52
N ALA A 363 -23.45 7.58 8.78
CA ALA A 363 -24.74 8.06 8.29
C ALA A 363 -25.77 8.35 9.40
N ASN A 364 -25.43 8.12 10.67
CA ASN A 364 -26.34 8.29 11.82
C ASN A 364 -26.50 9.75 12.27
N GLY A 365 -26.06 10.71 11.45
CA GLY A 365 -26.19 12.14 11.73
C GLY A 365 -27.02 12.94 10.72
N MET A 366 -27.52 12.35 9.63
CA MET A 366 -28.49 12.98 8.72
C MET A 366 -29.01 12.00 7.66
N ASP A 367 -30.29 11.67 7.79
CA ASP A 367 -31.24 11.66 6.68
C ASP A 367 -30.92 12.77 5.66
N ASN A 368 -30.93 12.39 4.38
CA ASN A 368 -30.69 13.20 3.18
C ASN A 368 -29.27 13.12 2.58
N GLU A 369 -29.00 11.94 1.98
CA GLU A 369 -27.92 11.65 1.03
C GLU A 369 -27.91 12.59 -0.21
N SER A 370 -28.91 13.46 -0.36
CA SER A 370 -29.09 14.38 -1.49
C SER A 370 -28.44 15.76 -1.32
N SER A 371 -27.92 16.12 -0.15
CA SER A 371 -27.42 17.50 0.09
C SER A 371 -25.92 17.70 -0.19
N ILE A 372 -25.12 16.63 -0.19
CA ILE A 372 -23.66 16.72 -0.36
C ILE A 372 -23.26 16.77 -1.85
N GLU A 373 -24.11 16.24 -2.75
CA GLU A 373 -23.87 16.28 -4.21
C GLU A 373 -23.95 17.71 -4.80
N SER A 374 -24.60 18.66 -4.12
CA SER A 374 -24.81 20.02 -4.62
C SER A 374 -23.57 20.92 -4.66
N ASN A 375 -22.49 20.55 -3.95
CA ASN A 375 -21.21 21.30 -3.98
C ASN A 375 -20.20 20.76 -5.00
N LEU A 376 -20.47 19.62 -5.65
CA LEU A 376 -19.59 19.07 -6.71
C LEU A 376 -19.76 19.79 -8.07
N SER A 377 -20.86 20.52 -8.26
CA SER A 377 -21.17 21.27 -9.48
C SER A 377 -20.64 22.70 -9.50
N SER A 378 -20.02 23.16 -8.41
CA SER A 378 -19.50 24.53 -8.27
C SER A 378 -17.97 24.60 -8.20
N MET A 379 -17.27 23.75 -8.95
CA MET A 379 -15.83 23.92 -9.21
C MET A 379 -15.66 24.93 -10.35
N PRO A 380 -15.08 26.13 -10.15
CA PRO A 380 -14.56 26.90 -11.26
C PRO A 380 -13.41 26.12 -11.89
N SER A 381 -13.46 25.94 -13.22
CA SER A 381 -12.35 25.45 -14.02
C SER A 381 -11.17 26.40 -13.88
N MET A 382 -10.19 26.06 -13.05
CA MET A 382 -8.94 26.80 -12.92
C MET A 382 -8.09 26.57 -14.17
N SER A 383 -7.97 27.60 -15.00
CA SER A 383 -6.85 27.77 -15.92
C SER A 383 -5.58 27.96 -15.11
N PHE A 384 -4.55 27.17 -15.43
CA PHE A 384 -3.20 27.38 -14.90
C PHE A 384 -2.55 28.54 -15.67
N ASP A 385 -2.69 29.77 -15.18
CA ASP A 385 -1.86 30.88 -15.64
C ASP A 385 -0.46 30.73 -15.03
N ILE A 386 0.47 30.22 -15.84
CA ILE A 386 1.90 30.36 -15.57
C ILE A 386 2.25 31.80 -15.95
N ASN A 387 2.33 32.69 -14.95
CA ASN A 387 3.03 33.96 -15.12
C ASN A 387 4.52 33.67 -15.26
N ASP A 388 4.96 33.53 -16.51
CA ASP A 388 6.36 33.62 -16.90
C ASP A 388 6.68 35.11 -17.12
N GLY A 389 7.46 35.69 -16.21
CA GLY A 389 7.72 37.12 -16.25
C GLY A 389 8.53 37.62 -15.09
N ASP A 390 9.75 37.08 -14.89
CA ASP A 390 10.94 37.91 -14.63
C ASP A 390 12.22 37.05 -14.62
N ARG A 391 12.89 36.94 -15.77
CA ARG A 391 14.32 36.62 -15.83
C ARG A 391 14.99 37.52 -16.87
N LYS A 392 15.42 38.69 -16.42
CA LYS A 392 16.42 39.50 -17.13
C LYS A 392 17.80 38.87 -16.99
N GLY A 393 18.42 38.61 -18.14
CA GLY A 393 19.86 38.79 -18.38
C GLY A 393 20.80 37.64 -18.01
N LEU A 394 21.30 36.92 -19.02
CA LEU A 394 22.69 37.01 -19.52
C LEU A 394 22.97 35.88 -20.53
N GLN A 395 23.82 36.20 -21.49
CA GLN A 395 23.95 35.58 -22.82
C GLN A 395 25.25 34.76 -22.90
N GLY A 396 25.27 33.65 -23.64
CA GLY A 396 26.51 32.93 -24.00
C GLY A 396 26.26 31.60 -24.74
N PRO A 397 26.92 31.31 -25.87
CA PRO A 397 26.53 30.26 -26.82
C PRO A 397 27.31 28.95 -26.67
N ASN A 398 26.66 27.86 -27.14
CA ASN A 398 27.21 26.57 -27.58
C ASN A 398 28.12 25.79 -26.63
N ASP A 399 27.60 24.71 -26.04
CA ASP A 399 28.37 23.49 -25.81
C ASP A 399 27.43 22.26 -25.86
N VAL A 400 27.84 21.29 -26.66
CA VAL A 400 27.22 19.96 -26.84
C VAL A 400 27.24 19.25 -25.48
N LYS A 401 26.08 18.84 -24.95
CA LYS A 401 26.01 17.99 -23.76
C LYS A 401 25.66 16.57 -24.15
N GLU A 402 26.62 15.69 -23.87
CA GLU A 402 26.52 14.24 -23.84
C GLU A 402 25.24 13.77 -23.14
N GLU A 403 24.56 12.79 -23.75
CA GLU A 403 23.52 11.99 -23.11
C GLU A 403 24.14 11.21 -21.94
N CYS A 404 23.91 11.67 -20.71
CA CYS A 404 24.03 10.81 -19.54
C CYS A 404 22.64 10.26 -19.20
N ASP A 405 22.58 8.94 -19.11
CA ASP A 405 21.40 8.15 -18.84
C ASP A 405 20.86 8.49 -17.44
N SER A 406 20.04 9.54 -17.35
CA SER A 406 19.39 9.93 -16.10
C SER A 406 18.16 9.06 -15.90
N VAL A 407 18.30 8.07 -15.01
CA VAL A 407 17.18 7.33 -14.45
C VAL A 407 16.16 8.36 -13.92
N GLN A 408 15.05 8.52 -14.62
CA GLN A 408 13.99 9.45 -14.22
C GLN A 408 13.35 8.92 -12.93
N VAL A 409 13.81 9.45 -11.80
CA VAL A 409 13.18 9.22 -10.50
C VAL A 409 11.78 9.85 -10.55
N PRO A 410 10.71 9.11 -10.20
CA PRO A 410 9.38 9.70 -10.09
C PRO A 410 9.39 10.89 -9.14
N ASP A 411 8.64 11.95 -9.47
CA ASP A 411 8.60 13.21 -8.70
C ASP A 411 8.32 12.97 -7.20
N ASP A 412 7.52 11.94 -6.88
CA ASP A 412 7.09 11.57 -5.52
C ASP A 412 8.01 10.54 -4.84
N SER A 413 9.32 10.76 -4.90
CA SER A 413 10.33 9.90 -4.25
C SER A 413 10.46 10.12 -2.73
N ASP A 414 10.85 9.06 -2.02
CA ASP A 414 11.17 9.08 -0.58
C ASP A 414 9.98 9.46 0.32
N MET A 415 8.78 9.01 -0.01
CA MET A 415 7.59 9.22 0.83
C MET A 415 7.08 7.90 1.40
N ILE A 416 6.53 7.96 2.60
CA ILE A 416 5.66 6.91 3.15
C ILE A 416 4.39 7.57 3.68
N VAL A 417 3.25 7.09 3.24
CA VAL A 417 1.92 7.56 3.63
C VAL A 417 1.18 6.41 4.27
N VAL A 418 0.72 6.62 5.49
CA VAL A 418 -0.07 5.64 6.23
C VAL A 418 -1.40 6.26 6.59
N SER A 419 -2.48 5.72 6.05
CA SER A 419 -3.84 6.21 6.27
C SER A 419 -4.69 5.19 7.00
N SER A 420 -5.42 5.64 8.04
CA SER A 420 -6.36 4.78 8.76
C SER A 420 -7.56 4.44 7.88
N THR A 421 -7.84 3.16 7.65
CA THR A 421 -9.03 2.69 6.93
C THR A 421 -9.98 2.02 7.91
N THR A 422 -10.74 2.78 8.70
CA THR A 422 -11.82 2.21 9.51
C THR A 422 -13.11 2.18 8.66
N GLU A 423 -13.51 1.01 8.17
CA GLU A 423 -14.81 0.85 7.53
C GLU A 423 -15.92 0.70 8.59
N GLY A 424 -16.98 1.50 8.47
CA GLY A 424 -18.31 1.18 9.02
C GLY A 424 -18.47 1.20 10.54
N THR A 425 -17.45 1.58 11.31
CA THR A 425 -17.57 1.76 12.76
C THR A 425 -17.07 3.15 13.08
N ASP A 426 -17.83 3.92 13.89
CA ASP A 426 -17.34 5.15 14.50
C ASP A 426 -15.94 4.85 14.97
N SER A 427 -14.93 5.46 14.35
CA SER A 427 -13.52 5.14 14.59
C SER A 427 -13.33 5.01 16.09
N PHE A 428 -13.24 3.77 16.59
CA PHE A 428 -13.62 3.47 17.97
C PHE A 428 -12.81 4.38 18.89
N SER A 429 -13.46 5.44 19.35
CA SER A 429 -12.84 6.33 20.31
C SER A 429 -12.92 5.57 21.61
N SER A 430 -11.76 5.21 22.16
CA SER A 430 -11.69 4.61 23.50
C SER A 430 -12.04 5.63 24.61
N GLY A 431 -12.62 6.78 24.26
CA GLY A 431 -12.79 7.92 25.15
C GLY A 431 -11.44 8.58 25.42
N ARG A 432 -11.03 8.64 26.69
CA ARG A 432 -9.95 9.51 27.20
C ARG A 432 -8.53 9.25 26.66
N LYS A 433 -8.32 8.21 25.85
CA LYS A 433 -6.97 7.78 25.39
C LYS A 433 -6.66 8.11 23.93
N GLY A 434 -7.63 8.66 23.19
CA GLY A 434 -7.49 8.98 21.78
C GLY A 434 -7.97 7.87 20.84
N SER A 435 -7.63 7.98 19.55
CA SER A 435 -8.02 7.04 18.51
C SER A 435 -7.16 5.78 18.53
N TRP A 436 -7.76 4.64 18.22
CA TRP A 436 -7.08 3.33 18.23
C TRP A 436 -5.85 3.30 17.33
N PHE A 437 -5.95 3.85 16.12
CA PHE A 437 -4.83 3.89 15.19
C PHE A 437 -3.64 4.68 15.75
N ILE A 438 -3.88 5.87 16.31
CA ILE A 438 -2.81 6.67 16.89
C ILE A 438 -2.25 6.01 18.15
N GLN A 439 -3.09 5.38 18.98
CA GLN A 439 -2.61 4.59 20.13
C GLN A 439 -1.71 3.44 19.69
N ALA A 440 -2.11 2.69 18.66
CA ALA A 440 -1.32 1.59 18.11
C ALA A 440 0.02 2.09 17.53
N VAL A 441 0.01 3.20 16.78
CA VAL A 441 1.23 3.84 16.28
C VAL A 441 2.16 4.21 17.43
N VAL A 442 1.65 4.91 18.44
CA VAL A 442 2.46 5.33 19.60
C VAL A 442 3.00 4.12 20.34
N TYR A 443 2.18 3.10 20.60
CA TYR A 443 2.60 1.88 21.29
C TYR A 443 3.71 1.13 20.56
N VAL A 444 3.52 0.84 19.27
CA VAL A 444 4.49 0.11 18.46
C VAL A 444 5.78 0.90 18.32
N PHE A 445 5.70 2.22 18.10
CA PHE A 445 6.91 3.04 18.00
C PHE A 445 7.68 3.06 19.33
N VAL A 446 6.98 3.16 20.45
CA VAL A 446 7.60 3.09 21.78
C VAL A 446 8.34 1.78 22.00
N LYS A 447 7.74 0.65 21.59
CA LYS A 447 8.35 -0.66 21.79
C LYS A 447 9.46 -0.96 20.79
N HIS A 448 9.36 -0.50 19.55
CA HIS A 448 10.17 -1.05 18.44
C HIS A 448 10.96 -0.02 17.63
N ALA A 449 10.70 1.29 17.76
CA ALA A 449 11.39 2.30 16.93
C ALA A 449 12.91 2.36 17.15
N HIS A 450 13.40 1.75 18.24
CA HIS A 450 14.81 1.69 18.57
C HIS A 450 15.62 0.75 17.66
N ASN A 451 15.00 -0.25 17.05
CA ASN A 451 15.70 -1.28 16.26
C ASN A 451 14.93 -1.79 15.04
N THR A 452 13.72 -1.29 14.77
CA THR A 452 12.84 -1.80 13.71
C THR A 452 12.67 -0.77 12.59
N GLU A 453 12.63 -1.25 11.35
CA GLU A 453 12.48 -0.43 10.14
C GLU A 453 11.04 0.12 10.02
N ILE A 454 10.87 1.32 9.44
CA ILE A 454 9.59 2.05 9.47
C ILE A 454 8.41 1.30 8.84
N ARG A 455 8.60 0.56 7.73
CA ARG A 455 7.55 -0.23 7.09
C ARG A 455 7.16 -1.40 7.98
N GLU A 456 8.13 -2.02 8.63
CA GLU A 456 7.87 -3.08 9.62
C GLU A 456 7.14 -2.53 10.85
N LEU A 457 7.48 -1.33 11.33
CA LEU A 457 6.73 -0.65 12.41
C LEU A 457 5.25 -0.50 12.02
N PHE A 458 4.95 0.01 10.84
CA PHE A 458 3.55 0.16 10.40
C PHE A 458 2.88 -1.20 10.12
N THR A 459 3.64 -2.23 9.75
CA THR A 459 3.13 -3.61 9.65
C THR A 459 2.72 -4.14 11.02
N LYS A 460 3.55 -3.92 12.07
CA LYS A 460 3.22 -4.26 13.46
C LYS A 460 2.00 -3.48 13.96
N VAL A 461 1.85 -2.21 13.58
CA VAL A 461 0.63 -1.43 13.87
C VAL A 461 -0.62 -2.11 13.29
N ASN A 462 -0.58 -2.54 12.03
CA ASN A 462 -1.69 -3.27 11.40
C ASN A 462 -1.98 -4.60 12.11
N GLN A 463 -0.95 -5.39 12.43
CA GLN A 463 -1.11 -6.64 13.18
C GLN A 463 -1.75 -6.41 14.55
N LEU A 464 -1.31 -5.37 15.27
CA LEU A 464 -1.81 -5.01 16.59
C LEU A 464 -3.30 -4.62 16.54
N MET A 465 -3.69 -3.77 15.58
CA MET A 465 -5.09 -3.36 15.40
C MET A 465 -5.99 -4.52 14.98
N LEU A 466 -5.53 -5.41 14.09
CA LEU A 466 -6.29 -6.59 13.68
C LEU A 466 -6.52 -7.56 14.84
N LYS A 467 -5.49 -7.80 15.66
CA LYS A 467 -5.56 -8.65 16.85
C LYS A 467 -6.59 -8.10 17.85
N GLU A 468 -6.54 -6.80 18.14
CA GLU A 468 -7.47 -6.18 19.09
C GLU A 468 -8.90 -6.10 18.54
N GLY A 469 -9.08 -5.72 17.28
CA GLY A 469 -10.38 -5.73 16.61
C GLY A 469 -11.04 -7.11 16.64
N THR A 470 -10.26 -8.16 16.43
CA THR A 470 -10.74 -9.55 16.51
C THR A 470 -11.15 -9.94 17.94
N LYS A 471 -10.35 -9.57 18.95
CA LYS A 471 -10.70 -9.80 20.36
C LYS A 471 -12.01 -9.10 20.73
N GLN A 472 -12.21 -7.87 20.26
CA GLN A 472 -13.40 -7.09 20.55
C GLN A 472 -14.65 -7.64 19.86
N ALA A 473 -14.55 -8.04 18.58
CA ALA A 473 -15.64 -8.69 17.86
C ALA A 473 -16.11 -9.98 18.54
N ARG A 474 -15.16 -10.81 19.01
CA ARG A 474 -15.46 -12.03 19.79
C ARG A 474 -16.20 -11.72 21.09
N LYS A 475 -15.77 -10.70 21.84
CA LYS A 475 -16.44 -10.27 23.09
C LYS A 475 -17.87 -9.79 22.84
N GLN A 476 -18.14 -9.20 21.67
CA GLN A 476 -19.44 -8.64 21.31
C GLN A 476 -20.34 -9.62 20.54
N HIS A 477 -19.92 -10.89 20.35
CA HIS A 477 -20.62 -11.86 19.51
C HIS A 477 -20.98 -11.31 18.11
N ALA A 478 -20.16 -10.40 17.58
CA ALA A 478 -20.36 -9.86 16.25
C ALA A 478 -20.02 -10.94 15.19
N SER A 479 -20.88 -11.09 14.18
CA SER A 479 -20.63 -12.01 13.06
C SER A 479 -19.45 -11.58 12.20
N ASP A 480 -19.22 -10.27 12.11
CA ASP A 480 -18.15 -9.67 11.31
C ASP A 480 -17.09 -9.00 12.20
N THR A 481 -15.83 -9.28 11.89
CA THR A 481 -14.70 -8.58 12.52
C THR A 481 -14.56 -7.19 11.88
N PRO A 482 -14.47 -6.10 12.67
CA PRO A 482 -14.30 -4.78 12.11
C PRO A 482 -12.94 -4.72 11.39
N LYS A 483 -12.93 -4.29 10.12
CA LYS A 483 -11.69 -4.05 9.36
C LYS A 483 -11.00 -2.81 9.92
N LEU A 484 -10.24 -3.00 11.00
CA LEU A 484 -9.39 -1.99 11.62
C LEU A 484 -7.97 -2.16 11.09
N THR A 485 -7.74 -1.76 9.84
CA THR A 485 -6.40 -1.76 9.25
C THR A 485 -6.03 -0.36 8.78
N SER A 486 -4.74 -0.12 8.57
CA SER A 486 -4.22 1.06 7.88
C SER A 486 -3.68 0.67 6.52
N GLN A 487 -3.87 1.56 5.54
CA GLN A 487 -3.26 1.45 4.23
C GLN A 487 -1.89 2.11 4.26
N ILE A 488 -0.89 1.39 3.77
CA ILE A 488 0.50 1.86 3.67
C ILE A 488 0.82 2.01 2.18
N ASP A 489 1.17 3.21 1.75
CA ASP A 489 1.68 3.56 0.41
C ASP A 489 3.08 4.16 0.57
N HIS A 490 4.08 3.69 -0.18
CA HIS A 490 5.43 4.23 -0.05
C HIS A 490 6.26 4.18 -1.32
N THR A 491 7.19 5.12 -1.41
CA THR A 491 8.21 5.28 -2.45
C THR A 491 9.62 5.43 -1.85
N LEU A 492 9.78 5.01 -0.59
CA LEU A 492 11.09 4.91 0.08
C LEU A 492 12.05 4.06 -0.75
N GLN A 493 13.27 4.56 -0.94
CA GLN A 493 14.32 3.92 -1.73
C GLN A 493 15.38 3.22 -0.87
N LYS A 494 15.36 3.48 0.44
CA LYS A 494 16.30 2.96 1.43
C LYS A 494 15.56 2.56 2.70
N ASP A 495 16.22 1.76 3.53
CA ASP A 495 15.66 1.36 4.82
C ASP A 495 15.71 2.55 5.79
N LEU A 496 14.57 2.84 6.44
CA LEU A 496 14.42 3.98 7.36
C LEU A 496 14.28 3.50 8.80
N TYR A 497 15.20 3.93 9.66
CA TYR A 497 15.18 3.71 11.11
C TYR A 497 15.17 5.07 11.83
N LEU A 498 14.50 5.13 13.00
CA LEU A 498 14.26 6.41 13.70
C LEU A 498 15.25 6.72 14.82
N TYR A 499 16.06 5.76 15.24
CA TYR A 499 17.16 5.90 16.20
C TYR A 499 16.87 6.78 17.44
N PRO A 500 15.80 6.51 18.22
CA PRO A 500 15.49 7.27 19.44
C PRO A 500 16.68 7.35 20.41
N GLY A 501 16.87 8.53 21.01
CA GLY A 501 17.87 8.73 22.07
C GLY A 501 19.33 8.83 21.61
N LEU A 502 19.61 8.72 20.32
CA LEU A 502 20.91 9.04 19.75
C LEU A 502 20.88 10.50 19.30
N ASN A 503 21.33 11.39 20.17
CA ASN A 503 21.58 12.78 19.79
C ASN A 503 22.94 12.83 19.09
N SER A 504 23.01 13.60 18.00
CA SER A 504 24.26 13.94 17.34
C SER A 504 25.00 14.99 18.18
N ASP A 505 25.68 14.54 19.22
CA ASP A 505 26.77 15.30 19.82
C ASP A 505 28.06 15.10 18.99
#